data_AF-A0A356BVG1-F1
#
_entry.id   AF-A0A356BVG1-F1
#
_cell.length_a   1.000
_cell.length_b   1.000
_cell.length_c   1.000
_cell.angle_alpha   90.00
_cell.angle_beta   90.00
_cell.angle_gamma   90.00
#
_symmetry.space_group_name_H-M   'P 1'
#
loop_
_entity.id
_entity.type
_entity.pdbx_description
1 polymer ?
#
loop_
_entity_poly.entity_id
_entity_poly.type
_entity_poly.pdbx_seq_one_letter_code
_entity_poly.pdbx_strand_id
1 'polypeptide(L)'
;QVYGWRALIYPWTLFANMQLDEYTGLIGTGVYTVYYLVRHAQNPAAFLDALVPSVTLMQSLGYLGSSILGSETISAWGVDLGEFILHPLPLYSALAYYLIFSFLWRMRRNLRYDGQLFLGYLALTALAQRLLMNFREVFGESTNPWLYTTAFVLFGSAWFYLHLRTPFTDSRRRLNLNNWRSWLLYLASVLGVGLIMARFFYWRFS
;
A
#
# COMPACT_ATOMS: atom_id res chain seq x y z
N GLN A 1 -3.48 21.95 -17.37
CA GLN A 1 -4.78 22.38 -16.82
C GLN A 1 -5.35 23.50 -17.69
N VAL A 2 -6.33 23.23 -18.56
CA VAL A 2 -6.77 24.20 -19.60
C VAL A 2 -7.90 25.15 -19.13
N TYR A 3 -8.57 24.88 -18.00
CA TYR A 3 -9.79 25.62 -17.64
C TYR A 3 -9.78 26.39 -16.31
N GLY A 4 -8.84 26.18 -15.38
CA GLY A 4 -8.67 26.99 -14.16
C GLY A 4 -9.99 27.49 -13.53
N TRP A 5 -10.13 28.80 -13.37
CA TRP A 5 -11.34 29.47 -12.85
C TRP A 5 -12.55 29.44 -13.80
N ARG A 6 -12.35 29.15 -15.09
CA ARG A 6 -13.42 29.08 -16.10
C ARG A 6 -14.29 27.82 -15.94
N ALA A 7 -13.86 26.86 -15.14
CA ALA A 7 -14.64 25.67 -14.78
C ALA A 7 -15.93 26.02 -14.01
N LEU A 8 -15.97 27.14 -13.29
CA LEU A 8 -17.17 27.63 -12.60
C LEU A 8 -18.27 28.11 -13.56
N ILE A 9 -17.87 28.57 -14.75
CA ILE A 9 -18.79 29.08 -15.79
C ILE A 9 -19.37 27.91 -16.60
N TYR A 10 -18.64 26.80 -16.70
CA TYR A 10 -19.02 25.61 -17.46
C TYR A 10 -19.01 24.37 -16.55
N PRO A 11 -20.02 24.20 -15.67
CA PRO A 11 -20.02 23.16 -14.64
C PRO A 11 -19.99 21.74 -15.22
N TRP A 12 -20.50 21.54 -16.44
CA TRP A 12 -20.41 20.25 -17.13
C TRP A 12 -18.97 19.83 -17.42
N THR A 13 -18.02 20.76 -17.51
CA THR A 13 -16.60 20.41 -17.67
C THR A 13 -16.01 19.72 -16.45
N LEU A 14 -16.57 19.95 -15.25
CA LEU A 14 -16.20 19.24 -14.02
C LEU A 14 -16.62 17.77 -14.06
N PHE A 15 -17.73 17.46 -14.72
CA PHE A 15 -18.24 16.09 -14.86
C PHE A 15 -17.73 15.39 -16.13
N ALA A 16 -17.43 16.15 -17.19
CA ALA A 16 -17.03 15.60 -18.50
C ALA A 16 -15.52 15.40 -18.66
N ASN A 17 -14.68 16.25 -18.04
CA ASN A 17 -13.23 16.07 -18.07
C ASN A 17 -12.78 15.30 -16.84
N MET A 18 -12.86 13.97 -16.90
CA MET A 18 -12.45 13.08 -15.81
C MET A 18 -10.93 12.89 -15.78
N GLN A 19 -10.18 13.99 -15.75
CA GLN A 19 -8.75 13.96 -15.46
C GLN A 19 -8.59 14.07 -13.95
N LEU A 20 -8.39 12.93 -13.30
CA LEU A 20 -8.15 12.86 -11.86
C LEU A 20 -6.70 13.22 -11.60
N ASP A 21 -6.47 14.37 -10.97
CA ASP A 21 -5.16 14.78 -10.49
C ASP A 21 -4.88 14.13 -9.13
N GLU A 22 -4.00 13.13 -9.12
CA GLU A 22 -3.67 12.32 -7.95
C GLU A 22 -3.19 13.17 -6.76
N TYR A 23 -2.42 14.23 -7.02
CA TYR A 23 -1.89 15.10 -5.97
C TYR A 23 -3.01 15.87 -5.27
N THR A 24 -3.95 16.43 -6.04
CA THR A 24 -5.08 17.17 -5.46
C THR A 24 -6.02 16.24 -4.67
N GLY A 25 -6.23 15.02 -5.16
CA GLY A 25 -7.01 14.00 -4.46
C GLY A 25 -6.36 13.57 -3.15
N LEU A 26 -5.04 13.41 -3.13
CA LEU A 26 -4.28 13.05 -1.93
C LEU A 26 -4.30 14.17 -0.89
N ILE A 27 -4.15 15.43 -1.32
CA ILE A 27 -4.27 16.60 -0.43
C ILE A 27 -5.69 16.68 0.15
N GLY A 28 -6.72 16.56 -0.68
CA GLY A 28 -8.11 16.60 -0.24
C GLY A 28 -8.43 15.51 0.77
N THR A 29 -7.97 14.28 0.50
CA THR A 29 -8.13 13.14 1.42
C THR A 29 -7.39 13.38 2.74
N GLY A 30 -6.18 13.92 2.69
CA GLY A 30 -5.38 14.25 3.88
C GLY A 30 -6.07 15.29 4.76
N VAL A 31 -6.50 16.41 4.17
CA VAL A 31 -7.21 17.50 4.89
C VAL A 31 -8.50 16.99 5.51
N TYR A 32 -9.30 16.24 4.75
CA TYR A 32 -10.55 15.68 5.25
C TYR A 32 -10.32 14.67 6.39
N THR A 33 -9.32 13.82 6.27
CA THR A 33 -8.96 12.84 7.32
C THR A 33 -8.57 13.55 8.60
N VAL A 34 -7.70 14.57 8.53
CA VAL A 34 -7.30 15.37 9.70
C VAL A 34 -8.49 16.10 10.32
N TYR A 35 -9.32 16.75 9.50
CA TYR A 35 -10.53 17.43 9.97
C TYR A 35 -11.47 16.47 10.71
N TYR A 36 -11.73 15.30 10.13
CA TYR A 36 -12.61 14.29 10.71
C TYR A 36 -12.04 13.74 12.03
N LEU A 37 -10.74 13.45 12.08
CA LEU A 37 -10.06 12.96 13.27
C LEU A 37 -10.14 13.96 14.43
N VAL A 38 -9.85 15.23 14.16
CA VAL A 38 -9.87 16.29 15.20
C VAL A 38 -11.29 16.53 15.72
N ARG A 39 -12.31 16.45 14.85
CA ARG A 39 -13.68 16.84 15.21
C ARG A 39 -14.51 15.69 15.79
N HIS A 40 -14.27 14.44 15.37
CA HIS A 40 -15.17 13.33 15.66
C HIS A 40 -14.51 12.12 16.33
N ALA A 41 -13.18 11.96 16.28
CA ALA A 41 -12.53 10.77 16.82
C ALA A 41 -12.03 10.98 18.26
N GLN A 42 -12.63 10.26 19.21
CA GLN A 42 -12.15 10.21 20.60
C GLN A 42 -10.72 9.61 20.68
N ASN A 43 -10.46 8.56 19.89
CA ASN A 43 -9.15 7.90 19.77
C ASN A 43 -8.70 7.86 18.29
N PRO A 44 -7.93 8.84 17.81
CA PRO A 44 -7.55 8.93 16.40
C PRO A 44 -6.66 7.75 15.94
N ALA A 45 -5.76 7.27 16.80
CA ALA A 45 -4.86 6.16 16.49
C ALA A 45 -5.61 4.84 16.24
N ALA A 46 -6.64 4.55 17.05
CA ALA A 46 -7.48 3.36 16.88
C ALA A 46 -8.34 3.44 15.60
N PHE A 47 -8.78 4.65 15.24
CA PHE A 47 -9.51 4.87 13.98
C PHE A 47 -8.62 4.63 12.77
N LEU A 48 -7.39 5.14 12.78
CA LEU A 48 -6.41 4.88 11.72
C LEU A 48 -6.09 3.39 11.59
N ASP A 49 -5.90 2.68 12.71
CA ASP A 49 -5.70 1.23 12.72
C ASP A 49 -6.84 0.45 12.05
N ALA A 50 -8.08 0.95 12.15
CA ALA A 50 -9.23 0.34 11.50
C ALA A 50 -9.25 0.57 9.98
N LEU A 51 -8.72 1.70 9.51
CA LEU A 51 -8.66 2.06 8.09
C LEU A 51 -7.50 1.39 7.33
N VAL A 52 -6.38 1.14 8.02
CA VAL A 52 -5.13 0.63 7.42
C VAL A 52 -5.33 -0.62 6.53
N PRO A 53 -6.06 -1.67 6.95
CA PRO A 53 -6.26 -2.84 6.11
C PRO A 53 -7.03 -2.53 4.82
N SER A 54 -8.02 -1.64 4.88
CA SER A 54 -8.78 -1.24 3.70
C SER A 54 -7.91 -0.45 2.72
N VAL A 55 -7.09 0.48 3.24
CA VAL A 55 -6.17 1.30 2.42
C VAL A 55 -5.09 0.45 1.77
N THR A 56 -4.50 -0.51 2.50
CA THR A 56 -3.49 -1.43 1.95
C THR A 56 -4.04 -2.31 0.84
N LEU A 57 -5.25 -2.83 1.01
CA LEU A 57 -5.92 -3.61 -0.03
C LEU A 57 -6.21 -2.73 -1.25
N MET A 58 -6.73 -1.52 -1.05
CA MET A 58 -6.97 -0.55 -2.12
C MET A 58 -5.69 -0.26 -2.93
N GLN A 59 -4.55 -0.06 -2.25
CA GLN A 59 -3.26 0.15 -2.92
C GLN A 59 -2.83 -1.07 -3.73
N SER A 60 -2.98 -2.29 -3.17
CA SER A 60 -2.67 -3.51 -3.90
C SER A 60 -3.45 -3.62 -5.21
N LEU A 61 -4.76 -3.36 -5.18
CA LEU A 61 -5.60 -3.37 -6.38
C LEU A 61 -5.27 -2.21 -7.34
N GLY A 62 -5.02 -1.02 -6.81
CA GLY A 62 -4.62 0.14 -7.61
C GLY A 62 -3.35 -0.10 -8.40
N TYR A 63 -2.33 -0.70 -7.76
CA TYR A 63 -1.10 -1.09 -8.45
C TYR A 63 -1.32 -2.20 -9.47
N LEU A 64 -2.17 -3.18 -9.19
CA LEU A 64 -2.48 -4.26 -10.13
C LEU A 64 -3.13 -3.72 -11.42
N GLY A 65 -3.93 -2.66 -11.32
CA GLY A 65 -4.51 -1.96 -12.48
C GLY A 65 -3.53 -1.08 -13.26
N SER A 66 -2.35 -0.77 -12.72
CA SER A 66 -1.40 0.16 -13.33
C SER A 66 -0.81 -0.37 -14.65
N SER A 67 -0.55 0.55 -15.58
CA SER A 67 0.15 0.29 -16.84
C SER A 67 1.63 0.68 -16.80
N ILE A 68 2.13 1.23 -15.69
CA ILE A 68 3.51 1.73 -15.58
C ILE A 68 4.44 0.55 -15.28
N LEU A 69 5.23 0.15 -16.28
CA LEU A 69 6.21 -0.92 -16.16
C LEU A 69 7.52 -0.42 -15.55
N GLY A 70 8.34 -1.38 -15.11
CA GLY A 70 9.66 -1.11 -14.54
C GLY A 70 10.75 -1.05 -15.60
N SER A 71 12.00 -1.18 -15.17
CA SER A 71 13.15 -1.12 -16.07
C SER A 71 13.26 -2.29 -17.03
N GLU A 72 13.90 -2.02 -18.17
CA GLU A 72 14.38 -3.05 -19.09
C GLU A 72 15.12 -4.16 -18.37
N THR A 73 14.79 -5.40 -18.75
CA THR A 73 15.32 -6.59 -18.12
C THR A 73 15.40 -7.75 -19.10
N ILE A 74 16.32 -8.66 -18.83
CA ILE A 74 16.51 -9.91 -19.59
C ILE A 74 15.83 -11.12 -18.92
N SER A 75 15.10 -10.88 -17.83
CA SER A 75 14.54 -11.93 -17.01
C SER A 75 13.33 -12.62 -17.68
N ALA A 76 13.21 -13.94 -17.56
CA ALA A 76 12.17 -14.76 -18.21
C ALA A 76 10.71 -14.51 -17.76
N TRP A 77 10.52 -13.60 -16.81
CA TRP A 77 9.26 -13.18 -16.19
C TRP A 77 9.04 -11.68 -16.43
N GLY A 78 9.81 -11.09 -17.35
CA GLY A 78 9.54 -9.77 -17.91
C GLY A 78 8.32 -9.82 -18.83
N VAL A 79 7.67 -8.66 -18.99
CA VAL A 79 6.62 -8.47 -20.00
C VAL A 79 7.30 -8.10 -21.30
N ASP A 80 7.12 -8.93 -22.32
CA ASP A 80 7.63 -8.68 -23.67
C ASP A 80 6.65 -7.77 -24.42
N LEU A 81 7.12 -6.58 -24.82
CA LEU A 81 6.38 -5.62 -25.64
C LEU A 81 6.81 -5.66 -27.12
N GLY A 82 7.57 -6.68 -27.52
CA GLY A 82 8.13 -6.85 -28.86
C GLY A 82 9.54 -6.28 -28.98
N GLU A 83 9.71 -4.98 -28.73
CA GLU A 83 11.01 -4.30 -28.84
C GLU A 83 11.80 -4.32 -27.51
N PHE A 84 11.09 -4.34 -26.39
CA PHE A 84 11.66 -4.28 -25.04
C PHE A 84 10.98 -5.27 -24.11
N ILE A 85 11.78 -5.87 -23.23
CA ILE A 85 11.30 -6.71 -22.13
C ILE A 85 11.43 -5.91 -20.85
N LEU A 86 10.31 -5.62 -20.19
CA LEU A 86 10.27 -4.75 -19.01
C LEU A 86 9.90 -5.55 -17.76
N HIS A 87 10.40 -5.10 -16.60
CA HIS A 87 9.97 -5.67 -15.32
C HIS A 87 8.47 -5.41 -15.07
N PRO A 88 7.68 -6.42 -14.64
CA PRO A 88 6.28 -6.26 -14.27
C PRO A 88 6.16 -5.58 -12.89
N LEU A 89 6.62 -4.34 -12.79
CA LEU A 89 6.54 -3.52 -11.58
C LEU A 89 5.12 -3.42 -10.99
N PRO A 90 4.03 -3.30 -11.79
CA PRO A 90 2.66 -3.32 -11.26
C PRO A 90 2.33 -4.61 -10.51
N LEU A 91 2.81 -5.77 -11.00
CA LEU A 91 2.61 -7.05 -10.34
C LEU A 91 3.40 -7.14 -9.04
N TYR A 92 4.68 -6.72 -9.05
CA TYR A 92 5.53 -6.71 -7.85
C TYR A 92 4.97 -5.81 -6.75
N SER A 93 4.48 -4.62 -7.11
CA SER A 93 3.83 -3.70 -6.18
C SER A 93 2.53 -4.26 -5.65
N ALA A 94 1.65 -4.74 -6.53
CA ALA A 94 0.39 -5.34 -6.11
C ALA A 94 0.58 -6.50 -5.12
N LEU A 95 1.54 -7.40 -5.39
CA LEU A 95 1.89 -8.51 -4.50
C LEU A 95 2.50 -8.02 -3.18
N ALA A 96 3.42 -7.05 -3.22
CA ALA A 96 4.02 -6.50 -2.00
C ALA A 96 2.96 -5.88 -1.08
N TYR A 97 2.06 -5.06 -1.63
CA TYR A 97 0.97 -4.45 -0.87
C TYR A 97 -0.06 -5.49 -0.37
N TYR A 98 -0.33 -6.53 -1.15
CA TYR A 98 -1.19 -7.63 -0.70
C TYR A 98 -0.55 -8.42 0.45
N LEU A 99 0.76 -8.68 0.40
CA LEU A 99 1.49 -9.31 1.49
C LEU A 99 1.45 -8.47 2.77
N ILE A 100 1.63 -7.15 2.64
CA ILE A 100 1.51 -6.21 3.76
C ILE A 100 0.09 -6.25 4.34
N PHE A 101 -0.94 -6.17 3.49
CA PHE A 101 -2.34 -6.29 3.90
C PHE A 101 -2.58 -7.58 4.69
N SER A 102 -2.18 -8.72 4.11
CA SER A 102 -2.39 -10.05 4.70
C SER A 102 -1.69 -10.19 6.06
N PHE A 103 -0.46 -9.68 6.15
CA PHE A 103 0.31 -9.63 7.39
C PHE A 103 -0.36 -8.76 8.47
N LEU A 104 -0.73 -7.53 8.13
CA LEU A 104 -1.39 -6.60 9.05
C LEU A 104 -2.77 -7.10 9.49
N TRP A 105 -3.52 -7.73 8.58
CA TRP A 105 -4.84 -8.31 8.87
C TRP A 105 -4.75 -9.42 9.92
N ARG A 106 -3.71 -10.25 9.84
CA ARG A 106 -3.43 -11.26 10.87
C ARG A 106 -3.03 -10.62 12.19
N MET A 107 -2.18 -9.60 12.15
CA MET A 107 -1.70 -8.88 13.33
C MET A 107 -2.81 -8.11 14.07
N ARG A 108 -3.88 -7.71 13.38
CA ARG A 108 -5.06 -7.03 13.95
C ARG A 108 -5.69 -7.78 15.13
N ARG A 109 -5.58 -9.12 15.17
CA ARG A 109 -6.14 -9.90 16.29
C ARG A 109 -5.28 -9.88 17.56
N ASN A 110 -4.01 -9.47 17.44
CA ASN A 110 -3.01 -9.49 18.51
C ASN A 110 -2.42 -8.08 18.73
N LEU A 111 -3.27 -7.05 18.79
CA LEU A 111 -2.85 -5.68 19.05
C LEU A 111 -2.52 -5.46 20.52
N ARG A 112 -1.44 -4.72 20.78
CA ARG A 112 -0.94 -4.35 22.11
C ARG A 112 -1.25 -2.89 22.47
N TYR A 113 -1.38 -2.02 21.48
CA TYR A 113 -1.66 -0.60 21.67
C TYR A 113 -2.40 -0.02 20.46
N ASP A 114 -3.06 1.12 20.66
CA ASP A 114 -3.78 1.82 19.59
C ASP A 114 -2.79 2.59 18.68
N GLY A 115 -2.92 2.43 17.37
CA GLY A 115 -1.99 2.98 16.37
C GLY A 115 -0.89 2.00 15.93
N GLN A 116 -0.94 0.75 16.40
CA GLN A 116 0.08 -0.26 16.09
C GLN A 116 0.03 -0.70 14.62
N LEU A 117 -1.17 -0.83 14.03
CA LEU A 117 -1.30 -1.22 12.63
C LEU A 117 -0.88 -0.07 11.72
N PHE A 118 -1.21 1.17 12.08
CA PHE A 118 -0.85 2.36 11.33
C PHE A 118 0.67 2.55 11.26
N LEU A 119 1.36 2.47 12.39
CA LEU A 119 2.83 2.54 12.40
C LEU A 119 3.47 1.37 11.66
N GLY A 120 2.95 0.15 11.83
CA GLY A 120 3.42 -1.03 11.10
C GLY A 120 3.21 -0.89 9.60
N TYR A 121 2.10 -0.31 9.17
CA TYR A 121 1.81 0.01 7.78
C TYR A 121 2.80 1.00 7.19
N LEU A 122 3.06 2.13 7.87
CA LEU A 122 4.04 3.12 7.40
C LEU A 122 5.45 2.53 7.28
N ALA A 123 5.85 1.70 8.24
CA ALA A 123 7.14 1.01 8.20
C ALA A 123 7.20 0.01 7.03
N LEU A 124 6.23 -0.89 6.93
CA LEU A 124 6.24 -1.94 5.89
C LEU A 124 6.10 -1.37 4.48
N THR A 125 5.29 -0.33 4.30
CA THR A 125 5.17 0.34 3.00
C THR A 125 6.44 1.08 2.61
N ALA A 126 7.12 1.75 3.54
CA ALA A 126 8.43 2.35 3.29
C ALA A 126 9.48 1.29 2.89
N LEU A 127 9.49 0.14 3.57
CA LEU A 127 10.35 -1.00 3.21
C LEU A 127 10.02 -1.52 1.80
N ALA A 128 8.74 -1.74 1.49
CA ALA A 128 8.33 -2.20 0.17
C ALA A 128 8.75 -1.21 -0.92
N GLN A 129 8.47 0.09 -0.74
CA GLN A 129 8.90 1.11 -1.71
C GLN A 129 10.42 1.12 -1.89
N ARG A 130 11.20 0.97 -0.82
CA ARG A 130 12.67 0.88 -0.89
C ARG A 130 13.14 -0.32 -1.72
N LEU A 131 12.48 -1.48 -1.61
CA LEU A 131 12.80 -2.66 -2.41
C LEU A 131 12.37 -2.50 -3.87
N LEU A 132 11.17 -1.97 -4.10
CA LEU A 132 10.60 -1.79 -5.43
C LEU A 132 11.36 -0.78 -6.27
N MET A 133 11.97 0.22 -5.63
CA MET A 133 12.73 1.25 -6.31
C MET A 133 13.89 0.71 -7.16
N ASN A 134 14.46 -0.44 -6.79
CA ASN A 134 15.52 -1.09 -7.55
C ASN A 134 15.05 -1.56 -8.95
N PHE A 135 13.73 -1.70 -9.17
CA PHE A 135 13.12 -2.16 -10.42
C PHE A 135 12.44 -1.04 -11.22
N ARG A 136 12.46 0.21 -10.72
CA ARG A 136 11.84 1.35 -11.39
C ARG A 136 12.83 1.99 -12.37
N GLU A 137 12.35 2.43 -13.52
CA GLU A 137 13.13 3.30 -14.41
C GLU A 137 13.33 4.66 -13.75
N VAL A 138 14.58 5.09 -13.65
CA VAL A 138 14.96 6.39 -13.06
C VAL A 138 14.72 7.47 -14.12
N PHE A 139 13.46 7.88 -14.32
CA PHE A 139 13.16 9.07 -15.11
C PHE A 139 13.26 10.32 -14.23
N GLY A 140 14.42 10.98 -14.25
CA GLY A 140 14.60 12.44 -14.16
C GLY A 140 14.13 13.23 -12.93
N GLU A 141 13.12 12.78 -12.17
CA GLU A 141 12.68 13.40 -10.95
C GLU A 141 13.14 12.57 -9.74
N SER A 142 14.00 13.22 -8.97
CA SER A 142 14.56 12.85 -7.67
C SER A 142 13.56 12.13 -6.73
N THR A 143 13.33 10.85 -6.96
CA THR A 143 12.92 9.96 -5.89
C THR A 143 14.21 9.66 -5.13
N ASN A 144 14.39 10.25 -3.95
CA ASN A 144 15.59 10.05 -3.15
C ASN A 144 15.48 8.71 -2.40
N PRO A 145 16.33 7.69 -2.68
CA PRO A 145 16.26 6.39 -2.02
C PRO A 145 16.41 6.47 -0.49
N TRP A 146 17.10 7.51 -0.03
CA TRP A 146 17.31 7.77 1.40
C TRP A 146 16.03 8.19 2.12
N LEU A 147 15.05 8.77 1.42
CA LEU A 147 13.77 9.16 2.04
C LEU A 147 13.00 7.92 2.53
N TYR A 148 12.86 6.88 1.70
CA TYR A 148 12.18 5.65 2.13
C TYR A 148 12.97 4.89 3.19
N THR A 149 14.30 4.92 3.12
CA THR A 149 15.15 4.28 4.12
C THR A 149 15.01 4.97 5.49
N THR A 150 15.06 6.31 5.52
CA THR A 150 14.87 7.09 6.74
C THR A 150 13.46 6.95 7.31
N ALA A 151 12.42 6.97 6.46
CA ALA A 151 11.05 6.70 6.87
C ALA A 151 10.90 5.30 7.48
N PHE A 152 11.48 4.26 6.85
CA PHE A 152 11.46 2.91 7.38
C PHE A 152 12.14 2.82 8.75
N VAL A 153 13.31 3.42 8.91
CA VAL A 153 14.04 3.40 10.19
C VAL A 153 13.26 4.14 11.26
N LEU A 154 12.69 5.30 10.95
CA LEU A 154 11.93 6.11 11.91
C LEU A 154 10.65 5.39 12.37
N PHE A 155 9.79 5.00 11.43
CA PHE A 155 8.52 4.35 11.77
C PHE A 155 8.73 2.92 12.28
N GLY A 156 9.69 2.18 11.73
CA GLY A 156 10.05 0.83 12.17
C GLY A 156 10.63 0.82 13.58
N SER A 157 11.53 1.76 13.89
CA SER A 157 12.07 1.91 15.25
C SER A 157 10.98 2.30 16.24
N ALA A 158 10.13 3.28 15.91
CA ALA A 158 9.00 3.66 16.76
C ALA A 158 8.03 2.50 17.00
N TRP A 159 7.71 1.73 15.96
CA TRP A 159 6.85 0.55 16.04
C TRP A 159 7.46 -0.53 16.93
N PHE A 160 8.74 -0.85 16.75
CA PHE A 160 9.44 -1.85 17.54
C PHE A 160 9.59 -1.42 19.02
N TYR A 161 9.99 -0.17 19.25
CA TYR A 161 10.15 0.41 20.58
C TYR A 161 8.84 0.38 21.38
N LEU A 162 7.73 0.81 20.77
CA LEU A 162 6.41 0.76 21.42
C LEU A 162 5.96 -0.68 21.66
N HIS A 163 6.22 -1.58 20.71
CA HIS A 163 5.88 -3.01 20.85
C HIS A 163 6.57 -3.66 22.05
N LEU A 164 7.81 -3.27 22.35
CA LEU A 164 8.58 -3.76 23.50
C LEU A 164 8.11 -3.15 24.83
N ARG A 165 7.67 -1.89 24.84
CA ARG A 165 7.29 -1.17 26.07
C ARG A 165 5.88 -1.44 26.55
N THR A 166 4.96 -1.76 25.64
CA THR A 166 3.55 -1.93 26.00
C THR A 166 3.31 -3.33 26.59
N PRO A 167 2.87 -3.46 27.85
CA PRO A 167 2.48 -4.74 28.42
C PRO A 167 1.28 -5.32 27.67
N PHE A 168 1.07 -6.62 27.82
CA PHE A 168 -0.06 -7.31 27.21
C PHE A 168 -1.39 -6.73 27.70
N THR A 169 -2.15 -6.08 26.82
CA THR A 169 -3.54 -5.71 27.11
C THR A 169 -4.40 -6.98 27.12
N ASP A 170 -5.17 -7.17 28.19
CA ASP A 170 -5.76 -8.47 28.57
C ASP A 170 -7.17 -8.75 28.00
N SER A 171 -7.70 -7.93 27.10
CA SER A 171 -9.14 -7.95 26.78
C SER A 171 -9.54 -8.55 25.42
N ARG A 172 -8.60 -8.97 24.56
CA ARG A 172 -8.95 -9.44 23.20
C ARG A 172 -8.65 -10.92 22.98
N ARG A 173 -9.61 -11.63 22.37
CA ARG A 173 -9.53 -13.03 21.92
C ARG A 173 -8.37 -13.17 20.92
N ARG A 174 -7.19 -13.58 21.40
CA ARG A 174 -5.97 -13.66 20.60
C ARG A 174 -6.05 -14.78 19.57
N LEU A 175 -5.54 -14.53 18.38
CA LEU A 175 -5.35 -15.57 17.38
C LEU A 175 -4.18 -16.43 17.85
N ASN A 176 -4.42 -17.73 18.07
CA ASN A 176 -3.36 -18.67 18.37
C ASN A 176 -2.47 -18.86 17.14
N LEU A 177 -1.32 -18.19 17.12
CA LEU A 177 -0.35 -18.23 16.03
C LEU A 177 0.45 -19.54 15.99
N ASN A 178 0.38 -20.36 17.05
CA ASN A 178 1.16 -21.59 17.16
C ASN A 178 0.51 -22.80 16.45
N ASN A 179 -0.71 -22.64 15.91
CA ASN A 179 -1.36 -23.73 15.19
C ASN A 179 -0.81 -23.83 13.76
N TRP A 180 -0.02 -24.88 13.49
CA TRP A 180 0.57 -25.17 12.18
C TRP A 180 -0.47 -25.21 11.04
N ARG A 181 -1.67 -25.75 11.31
CA ARG A 181 -2.76 -25.81 10.31
C ARG A 181 -3.21 -24.41 9.86
N SER A 182 -3.30 -23.46 10.78
CA SER A 182 -3.65 -22.07 10.48
C SER A 182 -2.55 -21.36 9.68
N TRP A 183 -1.30 -21.79 9.82
CA TRP A 183 -0.17 -21.29 9.05
C TRP A 183 -0.19 -21.82 7.61
N LEU A 184 -0.41 -23.12 7.44
CA LEU A 184 -0.56 -23.73 6.11
C LEU A 184 -1.71 -23.12 5.32
N LEU A 185 -2.90 -22.98 5.92
CA LEU A 185 -4.07 -22.39 5.26
C LEU A 185 -3.80 -20.94 4.83
N TYR A 186 -3.04 -20.19 5.63
CA TYR A 186 -2.67 -18.82 5.30
C TYR A 186 -1.68 -18.74 4.15
N LEU A 187 -0.63 -19.56 4.18
CA LEU A 187 0.31 -19.61 3.06
C LEU A 187 -0.39 -20.04 1.77
N ALA A 188 -1.27 -21.05 1.86
CA ALA A 188 -2.09 -21.48 0.72
C ALA A 188 -2.99 -20.36 0.21
N SER A 189 -3.66 -19.60 1.09
CA SER A 189 -4.49 -18.46 0.71
C SER A 189 -3.68 -17.34 0.04
N VAL A 190 -2.53 -16.99 0.61
CA VAL A 190 -1.67 -15.92 0.07
C VAL A 190 -1.08 -16.32 -1.27
N LEU A 191 -0.61 -17.56 -1.41
CA LEU A 191 -0.12 -18.09 -2.68
C LEU A 191 -1.24 -18.19 -3.71
N GLY A 192 -2.42 -18.67 -3.33
CA GLY A 192 -3.57 -18.77 -4.23
C GLY A 192 -3.97 -17.41 -4.79
N VAL A 193 -4.09 -16.38 -3.94
CA VAL A 193 -4.40 -15.02 -4.40
C VAL A 193 -3.25 -14.45 -5.23
N GLY A 194 -1.99 -14.68 -4.84
CA GLY A 194 -0.84 -14.24 -5.62
C GLY A 194 -0.79 -14.86 -7.02
N LEU A 195 -1.14 -16.14 -7.16
CA LEU A 195 -1.24 -16.82 -8.46
C LEU A 195 -2.39 -16.26 -9.30
N ILE A 196 -3.55 -15.96 -8.69
CA ILE A 196 -4.67 -15.34 -9.38
C ILE A 196 -4.28 -13.94 -9.88
N MET A 197 -3.60 -13.14 -9.05
CA MET A 197 -3.11 -11.80 -9.41
C MET A 197 -2.11 -11.89 -10.58
N ALA A 198 -1.16 -12.83 -10.52
CA ALA A 198 -0.21 -13.05 -11.61
C ALA A 198 -0.93 -13.48 -12.89
N ARG A 199 -1.85 -14.45 -12.80
CA ARG A 199 -2.63 -14.93 -13.95
C ARG A 199 -3.43 -13.81 -14.59
N PHE A 200 -4.10 -12.99 -13.79
CA PHE A 200 -4.85 -11.82 -14.27
C PHE A 200 -3.95 -10.80 -14.95
N PHE A 201 -2.78 -10.51 -14.35
CA PHE A 201 -1.84 -9.54 -14.90
C PHE A 201 -1.29 -9.99 -16.27
N TYR A 202 -0.82 -11.23 -16.39
CA TYR A 202 -0.29 -11.73 -17.66
C TYR A 202 -1.37 -11.93 -18.72
N TRP A 203 -2.61 -12.23 -18.33
CA TRP A 203 -3.74 -12.31 -19.27
C TRP A 203 -3.99 -10.98 -20.00
N ARG A 204 -3.57 -9.84 -19.42
CA ARG A 204 -3.64 -8.53 -20.09
C ARG A 204 -2.68 -8.41 -21.29
N PHE A 205 -1.62 -9.20 -21.32
CA PHE A 205 -0.51 -9.10 -22.28
C PHE A 205 -0.41 -10.29 -23.24
N SER A 206 -1.27 -11.29 -23.09
CA SER A 206 -1.41 -12.44 -24.01
C SER A 206 -2.49 -12.18 -25.05
#